data_AF-A0A8J9Y932-F1
#
_entry.id   AF-A0A8J9Y932-F1
#
_cell.length_a   1.000
_cell.length_b   1.000
_cell.length_c   1.000
_cell.angle_alpha   90.00
_cell.angle_beta   90.00
_cell.angle_gamma   90.00
#
_symmetry.space_group_name_H-M   'P 1'
#
loop_
_entity.id
_entity.type
_entity.pdbx_description
1 polymer ?
#
loop_
_entity_poly.entity_id
_entity_poly.type
_entity_poly.pdbx_seq_one_letter_code
_entity_poly.pdbx_strand_id
1 'polypeptide(L)'
;MFSIHKGIGVVECMAAGLITIAHRSGGPLADIIETSEGSRNGFLASEPDEYARAILEVIALPSDEKKRIVEAARASVDRFSEMEFEKAFLRATEPLISLE
;
A
#
# COMPACT_ATOMS: atom_id res chain seq x y z
N MET A 1 6.28 -9.38 -15.04
CA MET A 1 5.69 -9.69 -13.71
C MET A 1 6.40 -8.81 -12.70
N PHE A 2 5.73 -7.77 -12.20
CA PHE A 2 6.30 -6.86 -11.20
C PHE A 2 6.77 -7.68 -10.00
N SER A 3 7.99 -7.46 -9.53
CA SER A 3 8.51 -8.18 -8.37
C SER A 3 7.73 -7.72 -7.12
N ILE A 4 6.83 -8.59 -6.64
CA ILE A 4 5.82 -8.31 -5.61
C ILE A 4 6.41 -8.29 -4.19
N HIS A 5 7.72 -8.55 -4.05
CA HIS A 5 8.36 -8.60 -2.73
C HIS A 5 8.32 -7.25 -2.02
N LYS A 6 8.56 -6.13 -2.72
CA LYS A 6 8.42 -4.78 -2.14
C LYS A 6 7.16 -4.06 -2.57
N GLY A 7 6.59 -4.35 -3.75
CA GLY A 7 5.37 -3.69 -4.20
C GLY A 7 5.48 -2.18 -4.45
N ILE A 8 6.68 -1.65 -4.72
CA ILE A 8 6.90 -0.20 -4.87
C ILE A 8 6.00 0.45 -5.93
N GLY A 9 5.71 -0.26 -7.03
CA GLY A 9 4.76 0.22 -8.06
C GLY A 9 3.35 0.46 -7.54
N VAL A 10 2.92 -0.29 -6.51
CA VAL A 10 1.65 -0.04 -5.81
C VAL A 10 1.72 1.29 -5.05
N VAL A 11 2.81 1.52 -4.32
CA VAL A 11 3.03 2.78 -3.58
C VAL A 11 3.09 3.99 -4.53
N GLU A 12 3.76 3.86 -5.67
CA GLU A 12 3.82 4.91 -6.71
C GLU A 12 2.42 5.24 -7.26
N CYS A 13 1.59 4.21 -7.51
CA CYS A 13 0.21 4.40 -7.96
C CYS A 13 -0.65 5.09 -6.89
N MET A 14 -0.49 4.70 -5.61
CA MET A 14 -1.17 5.35 -4.49
C MET A 14 -0.78 6.83 -4.36
N ALA A 15 0.52 7.14 -4.48
CA ALA A 15 1.02 8.51 -4.47
C ALA A 15 0.44 9.35 -5.62
N ALA A 16 0.37 8.77 -6.83
CA ALA A 16 -0.26 9.40 -7.99
C ALA A 16 -1.77 9.65 -7.81
N GLY A 17 -2.40 9.02 -6.81
CA GLY A 17 -3.82 9.16 -6.50
C GLY A 17 -4.71 8.16 -7.24
N LEU A 18 -4.16 6.99 -7.57
CA LEU A 18 -4.92 5.88 -8.11
C LEU A 18 -5.43 4.99 -6.99
N ILE A 19 -6.65 4.46 -7.15
CA ILE A 19 -7.15 3.38 -6.31
C ILE A 19 -6.54 2.07 -6.80
N THR A 20 -5.69 1.45 -5.99
CA THR A 20 -4.94 0.26 -6.39
C THR A 20 -5.65 -1.03 -5.97
N ILE A 21 -5.71 -1.99 -6.89
CA ILE A 21 -6.07 -3.39 -6.62
C ILE A 21 -4.79 -4.21 -6.78
N ALA A 22 -4.28 -4.77 -5.69
CA ALA A 22 -3.01 -5.48 -5.68
C ALA A 22 -3.19 -6.95 -5.30
N HIS A 23 -2.20 -7.77 -5.66
CA HIS A 23 -2.24 -9.18 -5.29
C HIS A 23 -2.17 -9.36 -3.78
N ARG A 24 -2.98 -10.25 -3.19
CA ARG A 24 -2.98 -10.57 -1.75
C ARG A 24 -1.76 -11.42 -1.36
N SER A 25 -0.55 -10.88 -1.56
CA SER A 25 0.72 -11.47 -1.12
C SER A 25 1.79 -10.39 -0.97
N GLY A 26 2.95 -10.77 -0.40
CA GLY A 26 4.12 -9.89 -0.32
C GLY A 26 3.85 -8.55 0.39
N GLY A 27 4.56 -7.51 -0.03
CA GLY A 27 4.37 -6.14 0.50
C GLY A 27 2.91 -5.64 0.42
N PRO A 28 2.19 -5.80 -0.71
CA PRO A 28 0.77 -5.44 -0.79
C PRO A 28 -0.09 -5.91 0.38
N LEU A 29 0.06 -7.18 0.77
CA LEU A 29 -0.66 -7.77 1.91
C LEU A 29 -0.03 -7.41 3.25
N ALA A 30 1.30 -7.46 3.34
CA ALA A 30 2.01 -7.41 4.61
C ALA A 30 2.04 -6.00 5.20
N ASP A 31 2.23 -4.99 4.35
CA ASP A 31 2.44 -3.63 4.82
C ASP A 31 1.83 -2.53 3.95
N ILE A 32 1.46 -2.71 2.67
CA ILE A 32 1.00 -1.57 1.83
C ILE A 32 -0.51 -1.31 1.93
N ILE A 33 -1.35 -2.32 1.69
CA ILE A 33 -2.79 -2.14 1.56
C ILE A 33 -3.50 -2.40 2.89
N GLU A 34 -4.22 -1.39 3.36
CA GLU A 34 -5.19 -1.43 4.44
C GLU A 34 -6.60 -1.62 3.86
N THR A 35 -7.35 -2.57 4.40
CA THR A 35 -8.69 -2.95 3.92
C THR A 35 -9.79 -2.75 4.97
N SER A 36 -9.43 -2.44 6.22
CA SER A 36 -10.38 -2.16 7.29
C SER A 36 -11.34 -1.02 6.96
N GLU A 37 -12.57 -1.15 7.42
CA GLU A 37 -13.61 -0.14 7.24
C GLU A 37 -13.19 1.19 7.89
N GLY A 38 -13.36 2.29 7.15
CA GLY A 38 -12.96 3.63 7.59
C GLY A 38 -11.49 4.00 7.37
N SER A 39 -10.58 3.03 7.18
CA SER A 39 -9.15 3.25 6.92
C SER A 39 -8.66 2.69 5.58
N ARG A 40 -9.56 2.08 4.79
CA ARG A 40 -9.24 1.48 3.50
C ARG A 40 -8.46 2.43 2.59
N ASN A 41 -7.32 1.97 2.10
CA ASN A 41 -6.45 2.71 1.18
C ASN A 41 -6.28 2.02 -0.19
N GLY A 42 -6.88 0.85 -0.38
CA GLY A 42 -6.86 0.08 -1.62
C GLY A 42 -7.56 -1.27 -1.47
N PHE A 43 -7.32 -2.18 -2.41
CA PHE A 43 -7.96 -3.48 -2.48
C PHE A 43 -6.94 -4.61 -2.67
N LEU A 44 -7.27 -5.79 -2.13
CA LEU A 44 -6.49 -7.00 -2.29
C LEU A 44 -7.31 -8.08 -2.99
N ALA A 45 -6.69 -8.77 -3.95
CA ALA A 45 -7.27 -9.89 -4.67
C ALA A 45 -6.22 -10.98 -4.94
N SER A 46 -6.61 -12.24 -4.91
CA SER A 46 -5.77 -13.39 -5.28
C SER A 46 -6.20 -14.02 -6.59
N GLU A 47 -7.52 -14.14 -6.78
CA GLU A 47 -8.12 -14.88 -7.89
C GLU A 47 -8.78 -13.95 -8.92
N PRO A 48 -8.92 -14.37 -10.20
CA PRO A 48 -9.55 -13.56 -11.24
C PRO A 48 -10.92 -12.99 -10.85
N ASP A 49 -11.76 -13.79 -10.19
CA ASP A 49 -13.08 -13.36 -9.75
C ASP A 49 -13.01 -12.28 -8.66
N GLU A 50 -11.99 -12.32 -7.80
CA GLU A 50 -11.78 -11.29 -6.78
C GLU A 50 -11.35 -9.97 -7.43
N TYR A 51 -10.48 -10.02 -8.45
CA TYR A 51 -10.15 -8.84 -9.25
C TYR A 51 -11.38 -8.27 -9.95
N ALA A 52 -12.19 -9.12 -10.57
CA ALA A 52 -13.42 -8.68 -11.25
C ALA A 52 -14.38 -7.97 -10.29
N ARG A 53 -14.59 -8.54 -9.09
CA ARG A 53 -15.43 -7.92 -8.05
C ARG A 53 -14.85 -6.60 -7.55
N ALA A 54 -13.54 -6.54 -7.27
CA ALA A 54 -12.89 -5.32 -6.81
C ALA A 54 -12.95 -4.20 -7.87
N ILE A 55 -12.74 -4.52 -9.14
CA ILE A 55 -12.87 -3.55 -10.24
C ILE A 55 -14.30 -3.01 -10.32
N LEU A 56 -15.30 -3.89 -10.25
CA LEU A 56 -16.71 -3.48 -10.27
C LEU A 56 -17.05 -2.59 -9.08
N GLU A 57 -16.60 -2.96 -7.88
CA GLU A 57 -16.78 -2.16 -6.66
C GLU A 57 -16.18 -0.77 -6.84
N VAL A 58 -14.91 -0.67 -7.24
CA VAL A 58 -14.22 0.60 -7.49
C VAL A 58 -14.98 1.47 -8.49
N ILE A 59 -15.52 0.90 -9.56
CA ILE A 59 -16.32 1.65 -10.55
C ILE A 59 -17.61 2.16 -9.91
N ALA A 60 -18.30 1.32 -9.14
CA ALA A 60 -19.59 1.63 -8.50
C ALA A 60 -19.50 2.60 -7.31
N LEU A 61 -18.33 2.74 -6.68
CA LEU A 61 -18.15 3.63 -5.53
C LEU A 61 -18.59 5.08 -5.82
N PRO A 62 -19.29 5.73 -4.87
CA PRO A 62 -19.53 7.16 -4.89
C PRO A 62 -18.24 7.98 -4.99
N SER A 63 -18.31 9.16 -5.61
CA SER A 63 -17.13 10.02 -5.82
C SER A 63 -16.46 10.46 -4.53
N ASP A 64 -17.23 10.70 -3.47
CA ASP A 64 -16.71 11.03 -2.14
C ASP A 64 -15.97 9.84 -1.51
N GLU A 65 -16.47 8.62 -1.71
CA GLU A 65 -15.80 7.42 -1.21
C GLU A 65 -14.51 7.12 -1.96
N LYS A 66 -14.51 7.27 -3.29
CA LYS A 66 -13.29 7.21 -4.10
C LYS A 66 -12.26 8.23 -3.61
N LYS A 67 -12.69 9.46 -3.34
CA LYS A 67 -11.82 10.52 -2.83
C LYS A 67 -11.23 10.15 -1.46
N ARG A 68 -12.03 9.61 -0.53
CA ARG A 68 -11.54 9.14 0.77
C ARG A 68 -10.46 8.08 0.65
N ILE A 69 -10.67 7.07 -0.22
CA ILE A 69 -9.67 6.01 -0.44
C ILE A 69 -8.38 6.59 -1.00
N VAL A 70 -8.46 7.52 -1.98
CA VAL A 70 -7.28 8.19 -2.56
C VAL A 70 -6.54 9.03 -1.52
N GLU A 71 -7.25 9.75 -0.66
CA GLU A 71 -6.65 10.54 0.42
C GLU A 71 -5.97 9.65 1.46
N ALA A 72 -6.61 8.55 1.86
CA ALA A 72 -6.00 7.55 2.74
C ALA A 72 -4.76 6.90 2.12
N ALA A 73 -4.81 6.59 0.82
CA ALA A 73 -3.67 6.06 0.07
C ALA A 73 -2.49 7.02 0.10
N ARG A 74 -2.70 8.28 -0.29
CA ARG A 74 -1.66 9.32 -0.27
C ARG A 74 -1.13 9.60 1.12
N ALA A 75 -1.98 9.62 2.15
CA ALA A 75 -1.52 9.79 3.53
C ALA A 75 -0.64 8.61 3.99
N SER A 76 -0.85 7.41 3.45
CA SER A 76 -0.10 6.21 3.84
C SER A 76 1.26 6.05 3.14
N VAL A 77 1.56 6.79 2.06
CA VAL A 77 2.79 6.52 1.28
C VAL A 77 4.06 7.05 1.94
N ASP A 78 3.97 8.06 2.81
CA ASP A 78 5.14 8.73 3.40
C ASP A 78 6.05 7.80 4.21
N ARG A 79 5.48 6.73 4.78
CA ARG A 79 6.22 5.69 5.52
C ARG A 79 7.15 4.83 4.64
N PHE A 80 7.00 4.91 3.32
CA PHE A 80 7.85 4.23 2.35
C PHE A 80 8.92 5.17 1.76
N SER A 81 9.10 6.37 2.30
CA SER A 81 10.13 7.31 1.87
C SER A 81 11.54 6.83 2.23
N GLU A 82 12.54 7.32 1.48
CA GLU A 82 13.96 7.06 1.76
C GLU A 82 14.35 7.54 3.15
N MET A 83 13.85 8.70 3.58
CA MET A 83 14.11 9.25 4.92
C MET A 83 13.63 8.30 6.03
N GLU A 84 12.43 7.72 5.91
CA GLU A 84 11.94 6.78 6.92
C GLU A 84 12.70 5.45 6.88
N PHE A 85 13.12 5.00 5.70
CA PHE A 85 14.01 3.85 5.57
C PHE A 85 15.35 4.08 6.28
N GLU A 86 16.02 5.22 6.04
CA GLU A 86 17.30 5.55 6.68
C GLU A 86 17.18 5.60 8.20
N LYS A 87 16.17 6.28 8.73
CA LYS A 87 15.90 6.33 10.18
C LYS A 87 15.67 4.93 10.75
N ALA A 88 14.86 4.12 10.08
CA ALA A 88 14.57 2.76 10.53
C ALA A 88 15.80 1.85 10.49
N PHE A 89 16.61 1.97 9.44
CA PHE A 89 17.84 1.22 9.28
C PHE A 89 18.83 1.56 10.38
N LEU A 90 19.12 2.85 10.60
CA LEU A 90 20.04 3.30 11.65
C LEU A 90 19.59 2.81 13.04
N ARG A 91 18.31 2.99 13.38
CA ARG A 91 17.77 2.49 14.66
C ARG A 91 17.94 0.98 14.84
N ALA A 92 17.78 0.21 13.76
CA ALA A 92 17.90 -1.24 13.82
C ALA A 92 19.36 -1.72 13.92
N THR A 93 20.30 -0.98 13.32
CA THR A 93 21.72 -1.37 13.28
C THR A 93 22.55 -0.76 14.39
N GLU A 94 22.15 0.37 14.95
CA GLU A 94 22.91 1.10 15.99
C GLU A 94 23.30 0.20 17.17
N PRO A 95 22.41 -0.61 17.78
CA PRO A 95 22.78 -1.49 18.88
C PRO A 95 23.81 -2.57 18.52
N LEU A 96 23.93 -2.92 17.24
CA LEU A 96 24.88 -3.94 16.77
C LEU A 96 26.29 -3.35 16.56
N ILE A 97 26.36 -2.05 16.28
CA ILE A 97 27.60 -1.34 15.96
C ILE A 97 28.15 -0.65 17.22
N SER A 98 27.28 -0.21 18.15
CA SER A 98 27.65 0.50 19.38
C SER A 98 28.05 -0.42 20.55
N LEU A 99 28.28 -1.71 20.30
CA LEU A 99 28.71 -2.70 21.31
C LEU A 99 30.24 -2.84 21.40
N GLU A 100 31.00 -1.93 20.80
CA GLU A 100 32.45 -1.75 21.04
C GLU A 100 32.73 -0.68 22.10
#